data_AF-A0A8J2BBF4-F1
#
_entry.id   AF-A0A8J2BBF4-F1
#
_cell.length_a   1.000
_cell.length_b   1.000
_cell.length_c   1.000
_cell.angle_alpha   90.00
_cell.angle_beta   90.00
_cell.angle_gamma   90.00
#
_symmetry.space_group_name_H-M   'P 1'
#
loop_
_entity.id
_entity.type
_entity.pdbx_description
1 polymer ?
#
loop_
_entity_poly.entity_id
_entity_poly.type
_entity_poly.pdbx_seq_one_letter_code
_entity_poly.pdbx_strand_id
1 'polypeptide(L)'
;MADIPLEGIADEQKVYLRNAVGSALTNALVVVAKERYLQSQLGATASETSLRVMAAHLRANNPERSDIYRAKKKDEYDEFVQSCTLRKRLAELIARRQDLKQSWKADDEKEYVKLCKQFDSLNKNK
;
A
#
# COMPACT_ATOMS: atom_id res chain seq x y z
N MET A 1 -14.26 14.35 -19.27
CA MET A 1 -14.37 13.04 -18.58
C MET A 1 -14.63 12.02 -19.68
N ALA A 2 -13.88 10.93 -19.75
CA ALA A 2 -14.12 9.90 -20.77
C ALA A 2 -15.40 9.13 -20.40
N ASP A 3 -16.39 9.14 -21.30
CA ASP A 3 -17.56 8.28 -21.19
C ASP A 3 -17.13 6.84 -21.43
N ILE A 4 -17.08 6.06 -20.36
CA ILE A 4 -16.88 4.62 -20.44
C ILE A 4 -18.21 4.02 -20.86
N PRO A 5 -18.33 3.35 -22.02
CA PRO A 5 -19.58 2.74 -22.43
C PRO A 5 -19.93 1.59 -21.45
N LEU A 6 -20.96 1.83 -20.64
CA LEU A 6 -21.52 0.86 -19.68
C LEU A 6 -22.65 0.06 -20.37
N GLU A 7 -22.37 -0.51 -21.54
CA GLU A 7 -23.33 -1.38 -22.24
C GLU A 7 -23.69 -2.57 -21.33
N GLY A 8 -24.99 -2.80 -21.10
CA GLY A 8 -25.49 -3.91 -20.29
C GLY A 8 -25.71 -3.61 -18.79
N ILE A 9 -25.46 -2.38 -18.32
CA ILE A 9 -25.77 -1.96 -16.94
C ILE A 9 -27.00 -1.04 -16.96
N ALA A 10 -28.08 -1.42 -16.26
CA ALA A 10 -29.28 -0.61 -16.15
C ALA A 10 -28.98 0.72 -15.44
N ASP A 11 -29.70 1.80 -15.78
CA ASP A 11 -29.41 3.13 -15.22
C ASP A 11 -29.51 3.17 -13.69
N GLU A 12 -30.42 2.40 -13.10
CA GLU A 12 -30.52 2.21 -11.65
C GLU A 12 -29.24 1.64 -11.03
N GLN A 13 -28.60 0.69 -11.71
CA GLN A 13 -27.34 0.09 -11.27
C GLN A 13 -26.18 1.10 -11.38
N LYS A 14 -26.18 1.96 -12.41
CA LYS A 14 -25.19 3.05 -12.54
C LYS A 14 -25.31 4.05 -11.40
N VAL A 15 -26.54 4.45 -11.07
CA VAL A 15 -26.83 5.36 -9.95
C VAL A 15 -26.39 4.72 -8.63
N TYR A 16 -26.71 3.44 -8.42
CA TYR A 16 -26.26 2.70 -7.24
C TYR A 16 -24.73 2.67 -7.13
N LEU A 17 -24.01 2.27 -8.19
CA LEU A 17 -22.55 2.19 -8.18
C LEU A 17 -21.92 3.55 -7.88
N ARG A 18 -22.44 4.62 -8.50
CA ARG A 18 -21.96 5.98 -8.29
C ARG A 18 -22.13 6.42 -6.83
N ASN A 19 -23.29 6.17 -6.25
CA ASN A 19 -23.64 6.68 -4.92
C ASN A 19 -23.07 5.82 -3.79
N ALA A 20 -23.07 4.49 -3.94
CA ALA A 20 -22.67 3.57 -2.88
C ALA A 20 -21.15 3.36 -2.81
N VAL A 21 -20.47 3.26 -3.96
CA VAL A 21 -19.04 2.88 -4.01
C VAL A 21 -18.15 3.85 -4.75
N GLY A 22 -18.71 4.77 -5.55
CA GLY A 22 -17.94 5.67 -6.42
C GLY A 22 -16.91 6.52 -5.68
N SER A 23 -17.29 7.13 -4.55
CA SER A 23 -16.36 7.95 -3.74
C SER A 23 -15.24 7.11 -3.14
N ALA A 24 -15.58 5.95 -2.56
CA ALA A 24 -14.60 5.05 -1.96
C ALA A 24 -13.58 4.52 -3.00
N LEU A 25 -14.05 4.12 -4.18
CA LEU A 25 -13.20 3.67 -5.28
C LEU A 25 -12.30 4.80 -5.79
N THR A 26 -12.83 6.00 -5.96
CA THR A 26 -12.05 7.17 -6.41
C THR A 26 -10.92 7.48 -5.42
N ASN A 27 -11.23 7.51 -4.12
CA ASN A 27 -10.23 7.72 -3.08
C ASN A 27 -9.16 6.63 -3.07
N ALA A 28 -9.56 5.36 -3.23
CA ALA A 28 -8.62 4.25 -3.29
C ALA A 28 -7.69 4.35 -4.52
N LEU A 29 -8.19 4.78 -5.67
CA LEU A 29 -7.37 5.04 -6.86
C LEU A 29 -6.36 6.17 -6.63
N VAL A 30 -6.76 7.25 -5.96
CA VAL A 30 -5.85 8.35 -5.60
C VAL A 30 -4.74 7.85 -4.67
N VAL A 31 -5.06 6.99 -3.70
CA VAL A 31 -4.07 6.37 -2.80
C VAL A 31 -3.08 5.51 -3.59
N VAL A 32 -3.57 4.63 -4.47
CA VAL A 32 -2.71 3.81 -5.34
C VAL A 32 -1.80 4.68 -6.21
N ALA A 33 -2.31 5.79 -6.74
CA ALA A 33 -1.51 6.71 -7.56
C ALA A 33 -0.38 7.37 -6.75
N LYS A 34 -0.63 7.75 -5.50
CA LYS A 34 0.39 8.28 -4.58
C LYS A 34 1.43 7.22 -4.21
N GLU A 35 0.98 5.98 -4.07
CA GLU A 35 1.78 4.84 -3.66
C GLU A 35 2.33 4.01 -4.83
N ARG A 36 2.35 4.55 -6.06
CA ARG A 36 2.72 3.81 -7.29
C ARG A 36 4.12 3.19 -7.25
N TYR A 37 5.00 3.69 -6.38
CA TYR A 37 6.37 3.21 -6.19
C TYR A 37 6.45 1.97 -5.25
N LEU A 38 5.35 1.58 -4.61
CA LEU A 38 5.27 0.42 -3.73
C LEU A 38 5.35 -0.88 -4.53
N GLN A 39 6.22 -1.79 -4.09
CA GLN A 39 6.26 -3.18 -4.54
C GLN A 39 6.29 -4.10 -3.33
N SER A 40 5.25 -4.92 -3.15
CA SER A 40 5.07 -5.65 -1.89
C SER A 40 6.02 -6.83 -1.70
N GLN A 41 6.49 -7.48 -2.78
CA GLN A 41 7.26 -8.73 -2.71
C GLN A 41 8.27 -8.88 -3.86
N LEU A 42 9.27 -9.76 -3.69
CA LEU A 42 10.14 -10.24 -4.78
C LEU A 42 9.29 -11.06 -5.75
N GLY A 43 8.74 -10.43 -6.78
CA GLY A 43 7.96 -11.08 -7.84
C GLY A 43 6.53 -10.59 -8.00
N ALA A 44 6.01 -9.80 -7.05
CA ALA A 44 4.71 -9.15 -7.24
C ALA A 44 4.86 -8.02 -8.27
N THR A 45 3.99 -8.03 -9.28
CA THR A 45 3.94 -6.96 -10.27
C THR A 45 3.41 -5.67 -9.64
N ALA A 46 3.70 -4.52 -10.28
CA ALA A 46 3.13 -3.24 -9.87
C ALA A 46 1.58 -3.27 -9.90
N SER A 47 1.00 -4.01 -10.85
CA SER A 47 -0.46 -4.19 -10.96
C SER A 47 -1.03 -4.95 -9.76
N GLU A 48 -0.45 -6.10 -9.42
CA GLU A 48 -0.89 -6.90 -8.28
C GLU A 48 -0.75 -6.14 -6.95
N THR A 49 0.36 -5.40 -6.79
CA THR A 49 0.57 -4.57 -5.61
C THR A 49 -0.49 -3.48 -5.53
N SER A 50 -0.78 -2.80 -6.65
CA SER A 50 -1.81 -1.75 -6.74
C SER A 50 -3.19 -2.28 -6.36
N LEU A 51 -3.57 -3.46 -6.85
CA LEU A 51 -4.85 -4.10 -6.50
C LEU A 51 -4.92 -4.46 -5.02
N ARG A 52 -3.82 -4.95 -4.43
CA ARG A 52 -3.74 -5.25 -3.00
C ARG A 52 -3.83 -3.99 -2.14
N VAL A 53 -3.13 -2.90 -2.51
CA VAL A 53 -3.25 -1.58 -1.86
C VAL A 53 -4.70 -1.11 -1.90
N MET A 54 -5.33 -1.14 -3.07
CA MET A 54 -6.71 -0.73 -3.24
C MET A 54 -7.67 -1.54 -2.35
N ALA A 55 -7.56 -2.86 -2.38
CA ALA A 55 -8.41 -3.75 -1.59
C ALA A 55 -8.21 -3.56 -0.07
N ALA A 56 -6.98 -3.39 0.39
CA ALA A 56 -6.69 -3.15 1.80
C ALA A 56 -7.22 -1.78 2.25
N HIS A 57 -7.03 -0.74 1.45
CA HIS A 57 -7.56 0.60 1.73
C HIS A 57 -9.09 0.62 1.81
N LEU A 58 -9.78 -0.04 0.88
CA LEU A 58 -11.25 -0.14 0.90
C LEU A 58 -11.76 -0.87 2.14
N ARG A 59 -11.07 -1.92 2.59
CA ARG A 59 -11.43 -2.65 3.82
C ARG A 59 -11.22 -1.81 5.08
N ALA A 60 -10.12 -1.05 5.15
CA ALA A 60 -9.81 -0.18 6.28
C ALA A 60 -10.83 0.97 6.43
N ASN A 61 -11.44 1.41 5.32
CA ASN A 61 -12.35 2.56 5.29
C ASN A 61 -13.81 2.18 4.99
N ASN A 62 -14.19 0.91 5.17
CA ASN A 62 -15.54 0.45 4.85
C ASN A 62 -16.57 0.95 5.89
N PRO A 63 -17.48 1.87 5.54
CA PRO A 63 -18.42 2.47 6.49
C PRO A 63 -19.45 1.46 7.03
N GLU A 64 -19.71 0.37 6.32
CA GLU A 64 -20.68 -0.68 6.70
C GLU A 64 -20.13 -1.65 7.77
N ARG A 65 -18.87 -1.50 8.17
CA ARG A 65 -18.22 -2.36 9.17
C ARG A 65 -18.00 -1.62 10.48
N SER A 66 -17.92 -2.35 11.58
CA SER A 66 -17.68 -1.77 12.90
C SER A 66 -16.34 -1.05 12.99
N ASP A 67 -16.25 -0.08 13.89
CA ASP A 67 -15.04 0.69 14.14
C ASP A 67 -13.85 -0.20 14.52
N ILE A 68 -14.10 -1.24 15.32
CA ILE A 68 -13.10 -2.25 15.71
C ILE A 68 -12.56 -2.98 14.47
N TYR A 69 -13.44 -3.37 13.54
CA TYR A 69 -13.03 -4.00 12.30
C TYR A 69 -12.18 -3.05 11.45
N ARG A 70 -12.62 -1.79 11.30
CA ARG A 70 -11.89 -0.77 10.53
C ARG A 70 -10.52 -0.49 11.12
N ALA A 71 -10.41 -0.38 12.44
CA ALA A 71 -9.12 -0.20 13.13
C ALA A 71 -8.17 -1.38 12.84
N LYS A 72 -8.63 -2.62 13.02
CA LYS A 72 -7.83 -3.81 12.68
C LYS A 72 -7.38 -3.82 11.22
N LYS A 73 -8.27 -3.49 10.28
CA LYS A 73 -7.93 -3.46 8.85
C LYS A 73 -7.03 -2.29 8.47
N LYS A 74 -7.10 -1.19 9.22
CA LYS A 74 -6.17 -0.08 9.10
C LYS A 74 -4.77 -0.50 9.53
N ASP A 75 -4.63 -1.19 10.66
CA ASP A 75 -3.33 -1.70 11.11
C ASP A 75 -2.71 -2.66 10.08
N GLU A 76 -3.49 -3.60 9.56
CA GLU A 76 -3.06 -4.51 8.48
C GLU A 76 -2.66 -3.75 7.20
N TYR A 77 -3.38 -2.67 6.86
CA TYR A 77 -3.07 -1.82 5.71
C TYR A 77 -1.76 -1.05 5.91
N ASP A 78 -1.56 -0.44 7.09
CA ASP A 78 -0.36 0.33 7.41
C ASP A 78 0.88 -0.58 7.44
N GLU A 79 0.76 -1.79 7.99
CA GLU A 79 1.81 -2.81 7.93
C GLU A 79 2.15 -3.21 6.50
N PHE A 80 1.12 -3.43 5.66
CA PHE A 80 1.31 -3.76 4.26
C PHE A 80 2.05 -2.65 3.50
N VAL A 81 1.64 -1.38 3.66
CA VAL A 81 2.31 -0.23 3.04
C VAL A 81 3.77 -0.14 3.48
N GLN A 82 4.04 -0.28 4.78
CA GLN A 82 5.40 -0.31 5.29
C GLN A 82 6.23 -1.42 4.65
N SER A 83 5.69 -2.64 4.54
CA SER A 83 6.38 -3.75 3.88
C SER A 83 6.72 -3.47 2.41
N CYS A 84 5.83 -2.77 1.70
CA CYS A 84 6.07 -2.38 0.31
C CYS A 84 7.16 -1.31 0.16
N THR A 85 7.36 -0.46 1.18
CA THR A 85 8.44 0.55 1.20
C THR A 85 9.78 0.00 1.64
N LEU A 86 9.82 -1.22 2.20
CA LEU A 86 10.98 -1.78 2.89
C LEU A 86 12.24 -1.74 2.03
N ARG A 87 12.16 -2.14 0.75
CA ARG A 87 13.33 -2.13 -0.14
C ARG A 87 13.85 -0.73 -0.43
N LYS A 88 12.94 0.22 -0.63
CA LYS A 88 13.31 1.61 -0.90
C LYS A 88 14.03 2.18 0.33
N ARG A 89 13.48 1.98 1.52
CA ARG A 89 14.08 2.42 2.79
C ARG A 89 15.42 1.75 3.06
N LEU A 90 15.53 0.45 2.77
CA LEU A 90 16.79 -0.29 2.92
C LEU A 90 17.85 0.21 1.93
N ALA A 91 17.48 0.48 0.67
CA ALA A 91 18.37 1.05 -0.33
C ALA A 91 18.83 2.46 0.04
N GLU A 92 17.93 3.31 0.54
CA GLU A 92 18.24 4.66 1.04
C GLU A 92 19.22 4.61 2.22
N LEU A 93 19.02 3.70 3.19
CA LEU A 93 19.94 3.53 4.31
C LEU A 93 21.31 2.98 3.88
N ILE A 94 21.35 2.03 2.94
CA ILE A 94 22.61 1.54 2.37
C ILE A 94 23.36 2.67 1.67
N ALA A 95 22.67 3.47 0.85
CA ALA A 95 23.27 4.61 0.16
C ALA A 95 23.83 5.65 1.16
N ARG A 96 23.08 5.97 2.22
CA ARG A 96 23.56 6.86 3.30
C ARG A 96 24.76 6.28 4.05
N ARG A 97 24.80 4.96 4.28
CA ARG A 97 25.93 4.28 4.93
C ARG A 97 27.19 4.32 4.07
N GLN A 98 27.04 4.22 2.75
CA GLN A 98 28.15 4.27 1.80
C GLN A 98 28.64 5.71 1.56
N ASP A 99 27.80 6.71 1.80
CA ASP A 99 28.19 8.11 1.73
C ASP A 99 29.04 8.50 2.96
N LEU A 100 30.37 8.47 2.77
CA LEU A 100 31.36 8.84 3.78
C LEU A 100 31.21 10.29 4.29
N LYS A 101 30.39 11.13 3.64
CA LYS A 101 30.12 12.51 4.06
C LYS A 101 29.00 12.61 5.10
N GLN A 102 28.20 11.56 5.30
CA GLN A 102 27.14 11.53 6.29
C GLN A 102 27.59 10.86 7.58
N SER A 103 27.29 11.48 8.73
CA SER A 103 27.54 10.86 10.03
C SER A 103 26.56 9.70 10.25
N TRP A 104 27.08 8.47 10.33
CA TRP A 104 26.30 7.29 10.68
C TRP A 104 26.15 7.20 12.21
N LYS A 105 24.93 7.30 12.73
CA LYS A 105 24.67 7.28 14.17
C LYS A 105 24.20 5.90 14.64
N ALA A 106 24.26 5.68 15.96
CA ALA A 106 23.78 4.45 16.58
C ALA A 106 22.30 4.14 16.28
N ASP A 107 21.47 5.17 16.11
CA ASP A 107 20.06 4.98 15.77
C ASP A 107 19.86 4.60 14.29
N ASP A 108 20.72 5.08 13.38
CA ASP A 108 20.73 4.61 11.98
C ASP A 108 21.10 3.12 11.92
N GLU A 109 22.07 2.67 12.72
CA GLU A 109 22.45 1.25 12.79
C GLU A 109 21.30 0.38 13.33
N LYS A 110 20.58 0.84 14.37
CA LYS A 110 19.41 0.13 14.91
C LYS A 110 18.30 0.00 13.87
N GLU A 111 18.00 1.07 13.14
CA GLU A 111 16.99 1.06 12.08
C GLU A 111 17.42 0.12 10.95
N TYR A 112 18.68 0.22 10.50
CA TYR A 112 19.24 -0.65 9.47
C TYR A 112 19.12 -2.14 9.83
N VAL A 113 19.57 -2.53 11.03
CA VAL A 113 19.47 -3.92 11.51
C VAL A 113 18.02 -4.39 11.59
N LYS A 114 17.10 -3.51 12.02
CA LYS A 114 15.66 -3.82 12.06
C LYS A 114 15.11 -4.10 10.66
N LEU A 115 15.40 -3.24 9.68
CA LEU A 115 14.91 -3.42 8.31
C LEU A 115 15.52 -4.66 7.64
N CYS A 116 16.80 -4.95 7.88
CA CYS A 116 17.43 -6.19 7.41
C CYS A 116 16.73 -7.43 7.96
N LYS A 117 16.44 -7.48 9.26
CA LYS A 117 15.68 -8.59 9.88
C LYS A 117 14.28 -8.74 9.28
N GLN A 118 13.59 -7.62 9.04
CA GLN A 118 12.28 -7.65 8.39
C GLN A 118 12.38 -8.18 6.96
N PHE A 119 13.40 -7.79 6.21
CA PHE A 119 13.65 -8.26 4.85
C PHE A 119 13.93 -9.77 4.83
N ASP A 120 14.78 -10.25 5.73
CA ASP A 120 15.09 -11.67 5.86
C ASP A 120 13.84 -12.49 6.23
N SER A 121 13.02 -11.99 7.15
CA SER A 121 11.76 -12.64 7.53
C SER A 121 10.79 -12.78 6.36
N LEU A 122 10.69 -11.75 5.51
CA LEU A 122 9.85 -11.79 4.31
C LEU A 122 10.41 -12.75 3.24
N ASN A 123 11.72 -12.95 3.20
CA ASN A 123 12.36 -13.88 2.27
C ASN A 123 12.31 -15.34 2.72
N LYS A 124 12.26 -15.62 4.02
CA LYS A 124 12.16 -16.99 4.57
C LYS A 124 10.78 -17.63 4.40
N ASN A 125 9.74 -16.83 4.16
CA ASN A 125 8.37 -17.30 3.94
C ASN A 125 8.07 -17.59 2.45
N LYS A 126 9.10 -17.78 1.63
CA LYS A 126 9.03 -18.28 0.25
C LYS A 126 9.49 -19.72 0.19
#